data_AF-A0A923PSX0-F1
#
_entry.id   AF-A0A923PSX0-F1
#
_cell.length_a   1.000
_cell.length_b   1.000
_cell.length_c   1.000
_cell.angle_alpha   90.00
_cell.angle_beta   90.00
_cell.angle_gamma   90.00
#
_symmetry.space_group_name_H-M   'P 1'
#
loop_
_entity.id
_entity.type
_entity.pdbx_description
1 polymer ?
#
loop_
_entity_poly.entity_id
_entity_poly.type
_entity_poly.pdbx_seq_one_letter_code
_entity_poly.pdbx_strand_id
1 'polypeptide(L)'
;MADLEIDHTLLLIALGLLYLPRQWLRWGKRVVKSERLSRHGDSNNFDPSKRREMGDPAVIFKDEFSKLRNYVDLFRAIAGSAVVVGTAYTPSCFRVAAEAPPGLARGVLVLKFVILLGAMLVQLIRYERRLTLFAPIFFVAGLTFGLSGVAAAGFAFLLVWALNLVLPSASAFLTTQAVLILVFGTLLGERGDLFVMAAFFCLFLPVLISMLTGRSLQTFHRRG
;
A
#
# COMPACT_ATOMS: atom_id res chain seq x y z
N MET A 1 -34.00 2.82 16.47
CA MET A 1 -33.05 3.19 15.40
C MET A 1 -32.14 2.00 15.15
N ALA A 2 -31.57 1.82 13.96
CA ALA A 2 -30.63 0.72 13.74
C ALA A 2 -29.30 1.04 14.44
N ASP A 3 -28.77 0.09 15.22
CA ASP A 3 -27.51 0.27 15.97
C ASP A 3 -26.27 0.36 15.05
N LEU A 4 -26.41 -0.11 13.80
CA LEU A 4 -25.41 -0.06 12.75
C LEU A 4 -26.05 0.41 11.44
N GLU A 5 -25.47 1.46 10.86
CA GLU A 5 -25.78 1.95 9.52
C GLU A 5 -24.59 1.67 8.60
N ILE A 6 -24.87 1.08 7.44
CA ILE A 6 -23.88 0.78 6.41
C ILE A 6 -24.20 1.62 5.18
N ASP A 7 -23.30 2.53 4.82
CA ASP A 7 -23.38 3.24 3.56
C ASP A 7 -22.82 2.33 2.45
N HIS A 8 -23.74 1.67 1.75
CA HIS A 8 -23.42 0.69 0.71
C HIS A 8 -22.68 1.34 -0.46
N THR A 9 -22.98 2.60 -0.78
CA THR A 9 -22.33 3.32 -1.87
C THR A 9 -20.86 3.58 -1.53
N LEU A 10 -20.59 4.10 -0.32
CA LEU A 10 -19.23 4.29 0.16
C LEU A 10 -18.49 2.96 0.33
N LEU A 11 -19.17 1.91 0.79
CA LEU A 11 -18.57 0.58 0.91
C LEU A 11 -18.15 0.03 -0.45
N LEU A 12 -19.00 0.12 -1.48
CA LEU A 12 -18.66 -0.31 -2.84
C LEU A 12 -17.49 0.49 -3.42
N ILE A 13 -17.47 1.81 -3.18
CA ILE A 13 -16.34 2.67 -3.58
C ILE A 13 -15.05 2.23 -2.87
N ALA A 14 -15.10 2.00 -1.56
CA ALA A 14 -13.93 1.56 -0.78
C ALA A 14 -13.40 0.21 -1.27
N LEU A 15 -14.29 -0.77 -1.46
CA LEU A 15 -13.93 -2.08 -2.00
C LEU A 15 -13.35 -1.96 -3.41
N GLY A 16 -13.95 -1.14 -4.26
CA GLY A 16 -13.43 -0.82 -5.59
C GLY A 16 -12.02 -0.25 -5.54
N LEU A 17 -11.76 0.76 -4.70
CA LEU A 17 -10.43 1.37 -4.59
C LEU A 17 -9.35 0.42 -4.04
N LEU A 18 -9.71 -0.37 -3.01
CA LEU A 18 -8.79 -1.21 -2.26
C LEU A 18 -8.50 -2.55 -2.96
N TYR A 19 -9.53 -3.22 -3.46
CA TYR A 19 -9.42 -4.58 -4.00
C TYR A 19 -9.16 -4.62 -5.51
N LEU A 20 -9.25 -3.50 -6.24
CA LEU A 20 -8.92 -3.50 -7.66
C LEU A 20 -7.50 -4.04 -7.86
N PRO A 21 -7.31 -5.10 -8.66
CA PRO A 21 -5.98 -5.63 -8.89
C PRO A 21 -5.14 -4.60 -9.62
N ARG A 22 -3.91 -4.38 -9.15
CA ARG A 22 -2.94 -3.49 -9.81
C ARG A 22 -2.73 -3.82 -11.30
N GLN A 23 -3.01 -5.06 -11.71
CA GLN A 23 -2.89 -5.52 -13.08
C GLN A 23 -3.89 -4.87 -14.03
N TRP A 24 -5.07 -4.45 -13.56
CA TRP A 24 -6.10 -3.83 -14.38
C TRP A 24 -5.70 -2.43 -14.86
N LEU A 25 -4.86 -1.73 -14.09
CA LEU A 25 -4.23 -0.46 -14.49
C LEU A 25 -3.32 -0.60 -15.73
N ARG A 26 -3.00 -1.84 -16.17
CA ARG A 26 -2.23 -2.08 -17.40
C ARG A 26 -3.09 -2.03 -18.66
N TRP A 27 -4.40 -2.30 -18.56
CA TRP A 27 -5.27 -2.38 -19.72
C TRP A 27 -5.43 -1.01 -20.40
N GLY A 28 -5.53 0.07 -19.64
CA GLY A 28 -5.58 1.44 -20.19
C GLY A 28 -4.35 1.85 -21.03
N LYS A 29 -3.16 1.30 -20.74
CA LYS A 29 -1.94 1.62 -21.49
C LYS A 29 -1.76 0.82 -22.78
N ARG A 30 -2.40 -0.35 -22.94
CA ARG A 30 -2.32 -1.13 -24.19
C ARG A 30 -3.04 -0.43 -25.33
N VAL A 31 -4.11 0.31 -25.02
CA VAL A 31 -4.85 1.10 -26.03
C VAL A 31 -4.01 2.29 -26.51
N VAL A 32 -3.22 2.92 -25.64
CA VAL A 32 -2.45 4.13 -25.98
C VAL A 32 -1.07 3.83 -26.60
N LYS A 33 -0.45 2.68 -26.29
CA LYS A 33 0.92 2.36 -26.77
C LYS A 33 0.98 1.66 -28.12
N SER A 34 -0.15 1.25 -28.71
CA SER A 34 -0.16 0.52 -29.98
C SER A 34 0.32 1.33 -31.19
N GLU A 35 0.37 2.66 -31.10
CA GLU A 35 0.66 3.49 -32.29
C GLU A 35 2.02 4.20 -32.28
N ARG A 36 2.76 4.26 -31.15
CA ARG A 36 3.97 5.10 -31.05
C ARG A 36 5.31 4.37 -31.00
N LEU A 37 5.33 3.04 -30.91
CA LEU A 37 6.57 2.27 -30.69
C LEU A 37 7.20 1.65 -31.95
N SER A 38 6.72 1.96 -33.14
CA SER A 38 7.28 1.45 -34.40
C SER A 38 8.23 2.42 -35.13
N ARG A 39 8.62 3.56 -34.53
CA ARG A 39 9.37 4.61 -35.28
C ARG A 39 10.62 5.23 -34.64
N HIS A 40 11.09 4.78 -33.47
CA HIS A 40 12.41 5.15 -32.95
C HIS A 40 13.02 3.87 -32.36
N GLY A 41 13.94 3.19 -33.02
CA GLY A 41 15.14 3.76 -33.64
C GLY A 41 16.25 3.65 -32.61
N ASP A 42 16.87 2.48 -32.61
CA ASP A 42 17.98 2.02 -31.80
C ASP A 42 19.15 3.02 -31.81
N SER A 43 19.63 3.43 -30.63
CA SER A 43 20.97 4.00 -30.49
C SER A 43 21.57 3.59 -29.15
N ASN A 44 22.32 2.48 -29.23
CA ASN A 44 23.43 2.08 -28.38
C ASN A 44 23.94 3.14 -27.38
N ASN A 45 23.62 2.91 -26.11
CA ASN A 45 24.54 3.19 -25.01
C ASN A 45 24.47 2.01 -24.03
N PHE A 46 24.96 0.87 -24.51
CA PHE A 46 24.94 -0.40 -23.79
C PHE A 46 26.14 -0.45 -22.84
N ASP A 47 25.96 0.09 -21.64
CA ASP A 47 26.97 0.08 -20.56
C ASP A 47 26.71 -1.13 -19.64
N PRO A 48 27.51 -2.23 -19.74
CA PRO A 48 27.33 -3.42 -18.93
C PRO A 48 27.70 -3.22 -17.46
N SER A 49 28.48 -2.18 -17.12
CA SER A 49 28.95 -1.90 -15.75
C SER A 49 27.87 -1.33 -14.83
N LYS A 50 26.77 -0.84 -15.39
CA LYS A 50 25.59 -0.33 -14.66
C LYS A 50 24.53 -1.39 -14.38
N ARG A 51 24.74 -2.64 -14.82
CA ARG A 51 23.85 -3.74 -14.46
C ARG A 51 24.20 -4.23 -13.07
N ARG A 52 23.45 -3.78 -12.07
CA ARG A 52 23.28 -4.61 -10.88
C ARG A 52 22.51 -5.88 -11.29
N GLU A 53 22.96 -7.00 -10.77
CA GLU A 53 22.50 -8.33 -11.14
C GLU A 53 20.99 -8.49 -10.95
N MET A 54 20.39 -9.38 -11.72
CA MET A 54 18.99 -9.77 -11.58
C MET A 54 18.81 -10.42 -10.19
N GLY A 55 18.49 -9.61 -9.18
CA GLY A 55 18.60 -9.99 -7.78
C GLY A 55 18.90 -8.83 -6.82
N ASP A 56 19.28 -7.65 -7.31
CA ASP A 56 19.46 -6.46 -6.45
C ASP A 56 18.12 -6.05 -5.81
N PRO A 57 17.96 -6.22 -4.48
CA PRO A 57 16.68 -6.03 -3.82
C PRO A 57 16.43 -4.57 -3.41
N ALA A 58 17.38 -3.67 -3.67
CA ALA A 58 17.28 -2.26 -3.30
C ALA A 58 16.14 -1.54 -4.04
N VAL A 59 15.44 -0.66 -3.31
CA VAL A 59 14.36 0.16 -3.88
C VAL A 59 14.98 1.39 -4.53
N ILE A 60 14.86 1.54 -5.85
CA ILE A 60 15.45 2.69 -6.56
C ILE A 60 14.45 3.85 -6.58
N PHE A 61 14.78 4.95 -5.89
CA PHE A 61 13.91 6.13 -5.78
C PHE A 61 13.44 6.64 -7.16
N LYS A 62 14.36 6.91 -8.10
CA LYS A 62 14.02 7.46 -9.42
C LYS A 62 13.05 6.55 -10.19
N ASP A 63 13.28 5.25 -10.16
CA ASP A 63 12.45 4.29 -10.88
C ASP A 63 11.07 4.18 -10.27
N GLU A 64 10.97 4.19 -8.94
CA GLU A 64 9.68 4.10 -8.27
C GLU A 64 8.86 5.39 -8.41
N PHE A 65 9.46 6.58 -8.29
CA PHE A 65 8.76 7.85 -8.45
C PHE A 65 8.45 8.21 -9.92
N SER A 66 9.07 7.58 -10.91
CA SER A 66 8.69 7.77 -12.33
C SER A 66 7.40 7.01 -12.72
N LYS A 67 6.98 6.03 -11.93
CA LYS A 67 5.86 5.14 -12.25
C LYS A 67 4.53 5.76 -11.79
N LEU A 68 3.75 6.35 -12.70
CA LEU A 68 2.39 6.86 -12.41
C LEU A 68 1.51 5.90 -11.59
N ARG A 69 1.64 4.59 -11.84
CA ARG A 69 0.90 3.56 -11.09
C ARG A 69 1.14 3.57 -9.59
N ASN A 70 2.33 3.97 -9.15
CA ASN A 70 2.68 4.03 -7.73
C ASN A 70 1.87 5.13 -7.04
N TYR A 71 1.70 6.28 -7.70
CA TYR A 71 0.82 7.34 -7.20
C TYR A 71 -0.65 6.91 -7.20
N VAL A 72 -1.12 6.24 -8.25
CA VAL A 72 -2.50 5.71 -8.27
C VAL A 72 -2.72 4.71 -7.13
N ASP A 73 -1.74 3.82 -6.88
CA ASP A 73 -1.78 2.87 -5.76
C ASP A 73 -1.77 3.57 -4.39
N LEU A 74 -0.97 4.63 -4.25
CA LEU A 74 -0.94 5.45 -3.05
C LEU A 74 -2.29 6.13 -2.80
N PHE A 75 -2.78 6.91 -3.77
CA PHE A 75 -4.00 7.69 -3.62
C PHE A 75 -5.25 6.81 -3.46
N ARG A 76 -5.35 5.69 -4.19
CA ARG A 76 -6.49 4.77 -4.01
C ARG A 76 -6.47 4.11 -2.63
N ALA A 77 -5.29 3.80 -2.08
CA ALA A 77 -5.19 3.25 -0.74
C ALA A 77 -5.48 4.31 0.35
N ILE A 78 -5.03 5.56 0.16
CA ILE A 78 -5.40 6.68 1.04
C ILE A 78 -6.93 6.86 1.04
N ALA A 79 -7.54 7.02 -0.13
CA ALA A 79 -8.97 7.24 -0.24
C ALA A 79 -9.78 6.03 0.27
N GLY A 80 -9.40 4.82 -0.13
CA GLY A 80 -10.08 3.59 0.30
C GLY A 80 -9.99 3.37 1.81
N SER A 81 -8.82 3.55 2.42
CA SER A 81 -8.66 3.44 3.87
C SER A 81 -9.38 4.55 4.63
N ALA A 82 -9.39 5.78 4.10
CA ALA A 82 -10.15 6.89 4.65
C ALA A 82 -11.65 6.62 4.67
N VAL A 83 -12.21 6.02 3.60
CA VAL A 83 -13.65 5.66 3.56
C VAL A 83 -13.98 4.53 4.54
N VAL A 84 -13.12 3.51 4.66
CA VAL A 84 -13.35 2.39 5.60
C VAL A 84 -13.22 2.85 7.05
N VAL A 85 -12.17 3.59 7.39
CA VAL A 85 -11.90 3.99 8.77
C VAL A 85 -12.76 5.19 9.19
N GLY A 86 -13.01 6.11 8.26
CA GLY A 86 -13.50 7.46 8.51
C GLY A 86 -12.35 8.46 8.59
N THR A 87 -12.64 9.75 8.56
CA THR A 87 -11.70 10.85 8.84
C THR A 87 -12.37 11.90 9.72
N ALA A 88 -11.62 12.94 10.12
CA ALA A 88 -12.20 14.07 10.84
C ALA A 88 -13.30 14.80 10.03
N TYR A 89 -13.27 14.70 8.70
CA TYR A 89 -14.16 15.43 7.80
C TYR A 89 -15.14 14.53 7.03
N THR A 90 -14.86 13.24 6.95
CA THR A 90 -15.66 12.29 6.17
C THR A 90 -16.00 11.08 7.04
N PRO A 91 -17.30 10.79 7.27
CA PRO A 91 -17.68 9.65 8.06
C PRO A 91 -17.26 8.34 7.38
N SER A 92 -17.04 7.31 8.20
CA SER A 92 -16.80 5.95 7.72
C SER A 92 -18.03 5.40 6.99
N CYS A 93 -17.82 4.46 6.07
CA CYS A 93 -18.90 3.67 5.48
C CYS A 93 -19.64 2.77 6.50
N PHE A 94 -19.07 2.58 7.70
CA PHE A 94 -19.73 1.95 8.85
C PHE A 94 -19.94 2.98 9.94
N ARG A 95 -21.21 3.22 10.30
CA ARG A 95 -21.59 4.12 11.40
C ARG A 95 -22.26 3.31 12.49
N VAL A 96 -21.68 3.37 13.68
CA VAL A 96 -22.22 2.73 14.88
C VAL A 96 -22.89 3.82 15.70
N ALA A 97 -24.13 3.58 16.11
CA ALA A 97 -24.86 4.52 16.96
C ALA A 97 -24.13 4.70 18.31
N ALA A 98 -24.19 5.90 18.90
CA ALA A 98 -23.49 6.19 20.16
C ALA A 98 -23.97 5.29 21.33
N GLU A 99 -25.24 4.87 21.30
CA GLU A 99 -25.87 4.00 22.30
C GLU A 99 -25.73 2.51 21.98
N ALA A 100 -25.05 2.14 20.89
CA ALA A 100 -24.93 0.76 20.47
C ALA A 100 -24.13 -0.07 21.49
N PRO A 101 -24.40 -1.39 21.61
CA PRO A 101 -23.66 -2.27 22.48
C PRO A 101 -22.13 -2.22 22.20
N PRO A 102 -21.26 -2.20 23.23
CA PRO A 102 -19.81 -2.13 23.03
C PRO A 102 -19.23 -3.25 22.16
N GLY A 103 -19.87 -4.43 22.18
CA GLY A 103 -19.51 -5.55 21.31
C GLY A 103 -19.68 -5.27 19.82
N LEU A 104 -20.71 -4.49 19.45
CA LEU A 104 -20.97 -4.12 18.06
C LEU A 104 -19.89 -3.16 17.54
N ALA A 105 -19.55 -2.13 18.33
CA ALA A 105 -18.47 -1.20 17.99
C ALA A 105 -17.12 -1.91 17.78
N ARG A 106 -16.79 -2.86 18.66
CA ARG A 106 -15.60 -3.72 18.50
C ARG A 106 -15.69 -4.61 17.27
N GLY A 107 -16.85 -5.21 17.00
CA GLY A 107 -17.08 -6.04 15.82
C GLY A 107 -16.85 -5.26 14.52
N VAL A 108 -17.38 -4.04 14.43
CA VAL A 108 -17.18 -3.15 13.28
C VAL A 108 -15.71 -2.74 13.13
N LEU A 109 -15.02 -2.47 14.25
CA LEU A 109 -13.60 -2.16 14.24
C LEU A 109 -12.75 -3.33 13.69
N VAL A 110 -13.04 -4.56 14.13
CA VAL A 110 -12.41 -5.77 13.60
C VAL A 110 -12.71 -5.93 12.11
N LEU A 111 -13.97 -5.72 11.69
CA LEU A 111 -14.36 -5.80 10.28
C LEU A 111 -13.58 -4.80 9.41
N LYS A 112 -13.41 -3.55 9.88
CA LYS A 112 -12.59 -2.54 9.18
C LYS A 112 -11.16 -3.04 8.98
N PHE A 113 -10.53 -3.60 10.01
CA PHE A 113 -9.18 -4.16 9.88
C PHE A 113 -9.11 -5.36 8.94
N VAL A 114 -10.10 -6.26 8.99
CA VAL A 114 -10.18 -7.40 8.05
C VAL A 114 -10.26 -6.92 6.61
N ILE A 115 -11.06 -5.89 6.31
CA ILE A 115 -11.19 -5.32 4.97
C ILE A 115 -9.83 -4.77 4.48
N LEU A 116 -9.12 -4.00 5.32
CA LEU A 116 -7.85 -3.39 4.95
C LEU A 116 -6.72 -4.42 4.80
N LEU A 117 -6.64 -5.39 5.72
CA LEU A 117 -5.68 -6.48 5.66
C LEU A 117 -5.91 -7.37 4.43
N GLY A 118 -7.17 -7.73 4.15
CA GLY A 118 -7.53 -8.49 2.96
C GLY A 118 -7.11 -7.78 1.68
N ALA A 119 -7.31 -6.45 1.59
CA ALA A 119 -6.87 -5.66 0.45
C ALA A 119 -5.35 -5.69 0.29
N MET A 120 -4.60 -5.53 1.39
CA MET A 120 -3.14 -5.61 1.37
C MET A 120 -2.66 -6.99 0.90
N LEU A 121 -3.25 -8.08 1.39
CA LEU A 121 -2.93 -9.45 0.97
C LEU A 121 -3.18 -9.67 -0.53
N VAL A 122 -4.27 -9.13 -1.06
CA VAL A 122 -4.58 -9.16 -2.49
C VAL A 122 -3.51 -8.44 -3.32
N GLN A 123 -2.96 -7.32 -2.82
CA GLN A 123 -1.88 -6.60 -3.52
C GLN A 123 -0.50 -7.27 -3.36
N LEU A 124 -0.29 -8.05 -2.29
CA LEU A 124 0.95 -8.76 -2.00
C LEU A 124 1.13 -9.98 -2.93
N ILE A 125 0.07 -10.73 -3.16
CA ILE A 125 0.13 -11.98 -3.93
C ILE A 125 -0.08 -11.68 -5.41
N ARG A 126 0.85 -12.14 -6.25
CA ARG A 126 0.73 -12.05 -7.70
C ARG A 126 0.84 -13.41 -8.35
N TYR A 127 -0.09 -13.69 -9.26
CA TYR A 127 -0.03 -14.85 -10.13
C TYR A 127 0.38 -14.42 -11.55
N GLU A 128 1.60 -14.74 -11.95
CA GLU A 128 2.07 -14.63 -13.34
C GLU A 128 2.82 -15.91 -13.72
N ARG A 129 2.08 -16.97 -14.07
CA ARG A 129 2.56 -18.35 -14.29
C ARG A 129 3.10 -19.05 -13.03
N ARG A 130 3.64 -18.31 -12.07
CA ARG A 130 4.02 -18.75 -10.72
C ARG A 130 3.52 -17.73 -9.69
N LEU A 131 3.30 -18.20 -8.46
CA LEU A 131 2.98 -17.34 -7.32
C LEU A 131 4.24 -16.60 -6.86
N THR A 132 4.25 -15.28 -6.97
CA THR A 132 5.34 -14.41 -6.49
C THR A 132 4.81 -13.40 -5.47
N LEU A 133 5.67 -13.07 -4.49
CA LEU A 133 5.38 -12.03 -3.50
C LEU A 133 5.93 -10.70 -3.98
N PHE A 134 5.07 -9.69 -4.00
CA PHE A 134 5.39 -8.38 -4.50
C PHE A 134 5.28 -7.34 -3.38
N ALA A 135 6.27 -6.48 -3.18
CA ALA A 135 6.22 -5.42 -2.16
C ALA A 135 5.32 -4.27 -2.62
N PRO A 136 4.07 -4.11 -2.11
CA PRO A 136 3.15 -3.09 -2.58
C PRO A 136 3.40 -1.75 -1.86
N ILE A 137 4.64 -1.25 -1.90
CA ILE A 137 5.16 -0.15 -1.06
C ILE A 137 4.21 1.06 -1.01
N PHE A 138 3.82 1.59 -2.17
CA PHE A 138 2.95 2.77 -2.24
C PHE A 138 1.53 2.49 -1.76
N PHE A 139 0.99 1.30 -2.03
CA PHE A 139 -0.34 0.93 -1.58
C PHE A 139 -0.37 0.82 -0.05
N VAL A 140 0.59 0.10 0.53
CA VAL A 140 0.66 -0.08 1.99
C VAL A 140 0.98 1.23 2.69
N ALA A 141 1.86 2.06 2.13
CA ALA A 141 2.07 3.44 2.59
C ALA A 141 0.77 4.25 2.54
N GLY A 142 -0.06 4.09 1.49
CA GLY A 142 -1.34 4.77 1.42
C GLY A 142 -2.34 4.32 2.48
N LEU A 143 -2.35 3.04 2.83
CA LEU A 143 -3.18 2.52 3.94
C LEU A 143 -2.81 3.16 5.28
N THR A 144 -1.52 3.48 5.50
CA THR A 144 -1.10 4.06 6.78
C THR A 144 -1.60 5.48 6.98
N PHE A 145 -1.89 6.25 5.92
CA PHE A 145 -2.55 7.56 6.07
C PHE A 145 -3.95 7.44 6.68
N GLY A 146 -4.74 6.44 6.24
CA GLY A 146 -6.07 6.20 6.81
C GLY A 146 -6.03 5.56 8.20
N LEU A 147 -4.97 4.84 8.55
CA LEU A 147 -4.85 4.19 9.86
C LEU A 147 -4.19 5.10 10.90
N SER A 148 -3.04 5.68 10.60
CA SER A 148 -2.22 6.43 11.56
C SER A 148 -2.43 7.95 11.51
N GLY A 149 -3.15 8.45 10.50
CA GLY A 149 -3.31 9.88 10.28
C GLY A 149 -2.27 10.46 9.31
N VAL A 150 -2.49 11.71 8.89
CA VAL A 150 -1.73 12.31 7.78
C VAL A 150 -0.33 12.69 8.22
N ALA A 151 -0.17 13.27 9.43
CA ALA A 151 1.15 13.67 9.90
C ALA A 151 2.04 12.45 10.12
N ALA A 152 1.59 11.47 10.90
CA ALA A 152 2.36 10.27 11.20
C ALA A 152 2.75 9.49 9.94
N ALA A 153 1.79 9.25 9.04
CA ALA A 153 2.07 8.53 7.80
C ALA A 153 2.98 9.31 6.85
N GLY A 154 2.77 10.63 6.74
CA GLY A 154 3.59 11.51 5.92
C GLY A 154 5.04 11.56 6.38
N PHE A 155 5.29 11.78 7.67
CA PHE A 155 6.64 11.79 8.24
C PHE A 155 7.34 10.44 8.08
N ALA A 156 6.66 9.33 8.41
CA ALA A 156 7.23 7.99 8.24
C ALA A 156 7.56 7.70 6.76
N PHE A 157 6.68 8.08 5.83
CA PHE A 157 6.88 7.89 4.40
C PHE A 157 8.06 8.72 3.87
N LEU A 158 8.13 10.01 4.20
CA LEU A 158 9.25 10.86 3.75
C LEU A 158 10.58 10.40 4.33
N LEU A 159 10.61 10.05 5.62
CA LEU A 159 11.85 9.65 6.28
C LEU A 159 12.37 8.30 5.79
N VAL A 160 11.51 7.30 5.57
CA VAL A 160 11.98 6.02 5.00
C VAL A 160 12.58 6.21 3.61
N TRP A 161 12.03 7.12 2.80
CA TRP A 161 12.60 7.47 1.50
C TRP A 161 13.93 8.21 1.60
N ALA A 162 14.10 9.07 2.60
CA ALA A 162 15.39 9.71 2.88
C ALA A 162 16.46 8.69 3.31
N LEU A 163 16.07 7.69 4.12
CA LEU A 163 16.96 6.61 4.58
C LEU A 163 17.21 5.52 3.54
N ASN A 164 16.44 5.49 2.45
CA ASN A 164 16.43 4.42 1.45
C ASN A 164 17.80 4.10 0.85
N LEU A 165 18.72 5.08 0.78
CA LEU A 165 20.08 4.87 0.26
C LEU A 165 20.89 3.85 1.08
N VAL A 166 20.54 3.65 2.35
CA VAL A 166 21.22 2.74 3.29
C VAL A 166 20.45 1.41 3.42
N LEU A 167 19.23 1.32 2.86
CA LEU A 167 18.39 0.14 3.01
C LEU A 167 18.66 -0.87 1.88
N PRO A 168 19.14 -2.08 2.21
CA PRO A 168 19.62 -3.03 1.20
C PRO A 168 18.49 -3.74 0.44
N SER A 169 17.25 -3.68 0.92
CA SER A 169 16.14 -4.45 0.35
C SER A 169 14.76 -3.81 0.56
N ALA A 170 13.77 -4.24 -0.24
CA ALA A 170 12.37 -3.90 -0.02
C ALA A 170 11.83 -4.35 1.36
N SER A 171 12.31 -5.48 1.88
CA SER A 171 11.96 -5.95 3.22
C SER A 171 12.53 -5.02 4.30
N ALA A 172 13.76 -4.55 4.13
CA ALA A 172 14.35 -3.54 5.02
C ALA A 172 13.57 -2.23 4.93
N PHE A 173 13.21 -1.79 3.72
CA PHE A 173 12.37 -0.61 3.50
C PHE A 173 11.04 -0.68 4.27
N LEU A 174 10.28 -1.75 4.08
CA LEU A 174 8.97 -1.93 4.74
C LEU A 174 9.11 -2.07 6.26
N THR A 175 10.15 -2.77 6.74
CA THR A 175 10.43 -2.89 8.18
C THR A 175 10.75 -1.54 8.79
N THR A 176 11.65 -0.77 8.17
CA THR A 176 12.00 0.58 8.63
C THR A 176 10.77 1.47 8.63
N GLN A 177 9.96 1.45 7.57
CA GLN A 177 8.72 2.22 7.54
C GLN A 177 7.75 1.79 8.64
N ALA A 178 7.62 0.50 8.93
CA ALA A 178 6.76 -0.02 9.99
C ALA A 178 7.20 0.52 11.36
N VAL A 179 8.50 0.48 11.67
CA VAL A 179 9.06 1.03 12.90
C VAL A 179 8.82 2.54 12.98
N LEU A 180 9.04 3.27 11.89
CA LEU A 180 8.77 4.71 11.85
C LEU A 180 7.29 5.04 12.07
N ILE A 181 6.37 4.20 11.57
CA ILE A 181 4.94 4.34 11.84
C ILE A 181 4.60 4.10 13.31
N LEU A 182 5.23 3.14 13.98
CA LEU A 182 5.04 2.99 15.43
C LEU A 182 5.52 4.25 16.17
N VAL A 183 6.72 4.75 15.83
CA VAL A 183 7.31 5.92 16.50
C VAL A 183 6.47 7.18 16.24
N PHE A 184 6.23 7.54 14.98
CA PHE A 184 5.47 8.75 14.67
C PHE A 184 3.98 8.61 14.94
N GLY A 185 3.41 7.42 14.80
CA GLY A 185 2.01 7.16 15.11
C GLY A 185 1.70 7.34 16.61
N THR A 186 2.62 6.92 17.48
CA THR A 186 2.49 7.13 18.94
C THR A 186 2.79 8.57 19.33
N LEU A 187 3.79 9.22 18.73
CA LEU A 187 4.15 10.60 19.04
C LEU A 187 3.16 11.66 18.50
N LEU A 188 2.58 11.43 17.32
CA LEU A 188 1.69 12.39 16.65
C LEU A 188 0.19 12.03 16.81
N GLY A 189 -0.13 10.82 17.27
CA GLY A 189 -1.33 10.50 18.03
C GLY A 189 -2.72 10.77 17.43
N GLU A 190 -2.87 10.90 16.10
CA GLU A 190 -4.15 11.38 15.51
C GLU A 190 -5.33 10.40 15.66
N ARG A 191 -5.09 9.07 15.75
CA ARG A 191 -6.16 8.05 15.67
C ARG A 191 -6.18 7.00 16.78
N GLY A 192 -5.19 7.02 17.69
CA GLY A 192 -5.07 6.07 18.80
C GLY A 192 -4.26 4.81 18.48
N ASP A 193 -3.74 4.17 19.53
CA ASP A 193 -2.71 3.13 19.45
C ASP A 193 -3.14 1.91 18.62
N LEU A 194 -4.41 1.51 18.70
CA LEU A 194 -4.89 0.33 17.97
C LEU A 194 -4.76 0.50 16.45
N PHE A 195 -5.07 1.68 15.92
CA PHE A 195 -4.93 1.94 14.49
C PHE A 195 -3.46 2.06 14.08
N VAL A 196 -2.60 2.60 14.94
CA VAL A 196 -1.15 2.62 14.73
C VAL A 196 -0.59 1.20 14.66
N MET A 197 -1.02 0.32 15.57
CA MET A 197 -0.65 -1.10 15.53
C MET A 197 -1.15 -1.78 14.26
N ALA A 198 -2.40 -1.51 13.83
CA ALA A 198 -2.91 -2.04 12.57
C ALA A 198 -2.09 -1.57 11.35
N ALA A 199 -1.66 -0.31 11.33
CA ALA A 199 -0.79 0.23 10.28
C ALA A 199 0.58 -0.44 10.27
N PHE A 200 1.18 -0.62 11.45
CA PHE A 200 2.41 -1.38 11.63
C PHE A 200 2.27 -2.80 11.06
N PHE A 201 1.22 -3.52 11.43
CA PHE A 201 0.97 -4.86 10.92
C PHE A 201 0.78 -4.87 9.40
N CYS A 202 0.06 -3.91 8.81
CA CYS A 202 -0.08 -3.82 7.36
C CYS A 202 1.27 -3.67 6.64
N LEU A 203 2.21 -2.89 7.21
CA LEU A 203 3.57 -2.71 6.66
C LEU A 203 4.48 -3.92 6.88
N PHE A 204 4.41 -4.53 8.06
CA PHE A 204 5.30 -5.61 8.45
C PHE A 204 4.86 -6.97 7.91
N LEU A 205 3.55 -7.18 7.67
CA LEU A 205 3.02 -8.47 7.26
C LEU A 205 3.59 -8.99 5.92
N PRO A 206 3.81 -8.18 4.86
CA PRO A 206 4.56 -8.61 3.67
C PRO A 206 5.94 -9.17 4.01
N VAL A 207 6.66 -8.55 4.96
CA VAL A 207 7.98 -8.99 5.40
C VAL A 207 7.88 -10.31 6.14
N LEU A 208 6.92 -10.43 7.06
CA LEU A 208 6.68 -11.66 7.80
C LEU A 208 6.34 -12.83 6.87
N ILE A 209 5.45 -12.61 5.89
CA ILE A 209 5.08 -13.64 4.90
C ILE A 209 6.29 -14.02 4.04
N SER A 210 7.12 -13.05 3.65
CA SER A 210 8.37 -13.31 2.91
C SER A 210 9.34 -14.18 3.71
N MET A 211 9.52 -13.90 5.01
CA MET A 211 10.35 -14.70 5.91
C MET A 211 9.79 -16.12 6.10
N LEU A 212 8.49 -16.24 6.38
CA LEU A 212 7.83 -17.53 6.62
C LEU A 212 7.83 -18.44 5.39
N THR A 213 7.75 -17.85 4.19
CA THR A 213 7.74 -18.61 2.93
C THR A 213 9.12 -18.82 2.32
N GLY A 214 10.17 -18.21 2.89
CA GLY A 214 11.52 -18.21 2.33
C GLY A 214 11.63 -17.56 0.94
N ARG A 215 10.64 -16.73 0.54
CA ARG A 215 10.58 -16.07 -0.77
C ARG A 215 10.88 -14.59 -0.62
N SER A 216 11.82 -14.07 -1.41
CA SER A 216 12.16 -12.64 -1.38
C SER A 216 11.01 -11.77 -1.91
N LEU A 217 10.81 -10.61 -1.27
CA LEU A 217 9.92 -9.57 -1.80
C LEU A 217 10.56 -8.91 -3.02
N GLN A 218 9.90 -9.01 -4.16
CA GLN A 218 10.39 -8.41 -5.40
C GLN A 218 9.87 -6.99 -5.57
N THR A 219 10.76 -6.05 -5.95
CA THR A 219 10.39 -4.72 -6.46
C THR A 219 10.07 -4.81 -7.97
N PHE A 220 9.30 -3.87 -8.50
CA PHE A 220 8.80 -3.99 -9.87
C PHE A 220 9.88 -3.63 -10.88
N HIS A 221 10.73 -4.59 -11.23
CA HIS A 221 11.68 -4.49 -12.32
C HIS A 221 11.23 -5.38 -13.48
N ARG A 222 10.55 -4.78 -14.46
CA ARG A 222 10.42 -5.41 -15.79
C ARG A 222 10.80 -4.38 -16.83
N ARG A 223 11.96 -4.62 -17.45
CA ARG A 223 12.34 -4.03 -18.75
C ARG A 223 11.22 -4.31 -19.74
N GLY A 224 10.76 -3.24 -20.38
CA GLY A 224 9.95 -3.27 -21.59
C GLY A 224 10.47 -2.13 -22.44
#